data_AF-A0A938N774-F1
#
_entry.id   AF-A0A938N774-F1
#
_cell.length_a   1.000
_cell.length_b   1.000
_cell.length_c   1.000
_cell.angle_alpha   90.00
_cell.angle_beta   90.00
_cell.angle_gamma   90.00
#
_symmetry.space_group_name_H-M   'P 1'
#
loop_
_entity.id
_entity.type
_entity.pdbx_description
1 polymer ?
#
loop_
_entity_poly.entity_id
_entity_poly.type
_entity_poly.pdbx_seq_one_letter_code
_entity_poly.pdbx_strand_id
1 'polypeptide(L)'
;MKRTALALAIMAAACASERVEYRYRNPLSDRAKDEVDHTLPDGTRVVYRDRRPVAEGAFAQTEVAAPTDAQSTQHVGATDGSGPALELRIEHPDGSIELRAFSPSQVIAHLQHAIRNREYPPFYTQMLTKEARKEWDARGGEAAFATWMDEQRNAVMEFLNRTSYGMFSSDVITRATGPRTIELKLTPQLHGQFKFEAIEFERQQGGMKLRGLR
;
A
#
# COMPACT_ATOMS: atom_id res chain seq x y z
N MET A 1 -42.25 36.37 57.18
CA MET A 1 -41.04 35.52 57.18
C MET A 1 -40.98 34.78 55.85
N LYS A 2 -40.21 35.29 54.88
CA LYS A 2 -40.05 34.68 53.55
C LYS A 2 -38.65 34.06 53.48
N ARG A 3 -38.58 32.74 53.31
CA ARG A 3 -37.33 31.99 53.10
C ARG A 3 -36.95 32.11 51.63
N THR A 4 -35.88 32.85 51.34
CA THR A 4 -35.26 32.92 50.01
C THR A 4 -34.34 31.71 49.86
N ALA A 5 -34.72 30.77 48.99
CA ALA A 5 -33.88 29.64 48.62
C ALA A 5 -32.81 30.11 47.62
N LEU A 6 -31.55 29.97 48.01
CA LEU A 6 -30.39 30.20 47.15
C LEU A 6 -30.22 28.96 46.25
N ALA A 7 -30.51 29.09 44.96
CA ALA A 7 -30.27 28.05 43.98
C ALA A 7 -28.76 27.97 43.71
N LEU A 8 -28.15 26.87 44.15
CA LEU A 8 -26.75 26.52 43.90
C LEU A 8 -26.64 26.05 42.44
N ALA A 9 -26.09 26.89 41.57
CA ALA A 9 -25.78 26.52 40.20
C ALA A 9 -24.58 25.55 40.19
N ILE A 10 -24.87 24.27 39.98
CA ILE A 10 -23.86 23.24 39.73
C ILE A 10 -23.30 23.49 38.33
N MET A 11 -22.15 24.18 38.24
CA MET A 11 -21.35 24.21 37.02
C MET A 11 -20.72 22.83 36.82
N ALA A 12 -21.42 21.98 36.08
CA ALA A 12 -20.83 20.80 35.46
C ALA A 12 -19.84 21.28 34.38
N ALA A 13 -18.61 21.58 34.79
CA ALA A 13 -17.49 21.59 33.87
C ALA A 13 -17.31 20.15 33.38
N ALA A 14 -17.97 19.83 32.27
CA ALA A 14 -17.74 18.61 31.53
C ALA A 14 -16.23 18.48 31.30
N CYS A 15 -15.63 17.43 31.86
CA CYS A 15 -14.29 17.00 31.48
C CYS A 15 -14.31 16.75 29.97
N ALA A 16 -13.90 17.74 29.18
CA ALA A 16 -13.60 17.53 27.78
C ALA A 16 -12.47 16.51 27.75
N SER A 17 -12.76 15.28 27.33
CA SER A 17 -11.75 14.25 27.19
C SER A 17 -10.71 14.76 26.20
N GLU A 18 -9.50 15.05 26.69
CA GLU A 18 -8.37 15.46 25.86
C GLU A 18 -8.21 14.43 24.74
N ARG A 19 -8.50 14.85 23.51
CA ARG A 19 -8.44 13.96 22.35
C ARG A 19 -6.99 13.86 21.93
N VAL A 20 -6.35 12.73 22.20
CA VAL A 20 -4.95 12.48 21.83
C VAL A 20 -4.92 11.52 20.63
N GLU A 21 -4.29 11.95 19.54
CA GLU A 21 -4.06 11.14 18.35
C GLU A 21 -2.60 10.68 18.31
N TYR A 22 -2.37 9.37 18.29
CA TYR A 22 -1.02 8.81 18.23
C TYR A 22 -0.65 8.46 16.79
N ARG A 23 0.49 8.98 16.32
CA ARG A 23 1.06 8.66 15.00
C ARG A 23 2.39 7.95 15.16
N TYR A 24 2.71 7.06 14.25
CA TYR A 24 4.03 6.43 14.22
C TYR A 24 4.99 7.28 13.39
N ARG A 25 6.20 7.44 13.90
CA ARG A 25 7.25 8.18 13.21
C ARG A 25 7.67 7.47 11.93
N ASN A 26 7.84 8.23 10.85
CA ASN A 26 8.39 7.70 9.62
C ASN A 26 9.91 7.50 9.81
N PRO A 27 10.47 6.31 9.56
CA PRO A 27 11.90 6.06 9.71
C PRO A 27 12.77 6.85 8.70
N LEU A 28 12.16 7.47 7.68
CA LEU A 28 12.84 8.20 6.61
C LEU A 28 12.68 9.72 6.71
N SER A 29 11.90 10.25 7.66
CA SER A 29 11.70 11.70 7.81
C SER A 29 12.79 12.35 8.67
N ASP A 30 13.02 13.65 8.45
CA ASP A 30 13.86 14.44 9.35
C ASP A 30 13.05 14.74 10.63
N ARG A 31 13.26 13.88 11.64
CA ARG A 31 12.52 13.88 12.92
C ARG A 31 12.41 15.26 13.58
N ALA A 32 13.39 16.14 13.37
CA ALA A 32 13.43 17.46 13.99
C ALA A 32 12.54 18.49 13.28
N LYS A 33 12.09 18.23 12.05
CA LYS A 33 11.35 19.18 11.22
C LYS A 33 9.91 18.75 10.94
N ASP A 34 9.68 17.46 10.70
CA ASP A 34 8.42 17.02 10.09
C ASP A 34 7.45 16.35 11.08
N GLU A 35 7.92 15.92 12.26
CA GLU A 35 7.17 15.01 13.15
C GLU A 35 7.27 15.40 14.63
N VAL A 36 6.97 16.67 14.90
CA VAL A 36 6.92 17.24 16.26
C VAL A 36 5.48 17.18 16.79
N ASP A 37 5.33 16.76 18.05
CA ASP A 37 4.05 16.78 18.76
C ASP A 37 3.43 18.17 18.68
N HIS A 38 2.17 18.25 18.27
CA HIS A 38 1.46 19.51 18.10
C HIS A 38 -0.02 19.37 18.40
N THR A 39 -0.68 20.50 18.68
CA THR A 39 -2.12 20.55 18.96
C THR A 39 -2.84 21.16 17.76
N LEU A 40 -3.83 20.44 17.24
CA LEU A 40 -4.68 20.89 16.16
C LEU A 40 -5.66 21.99 16.65
N PRO A 41 -6.21 22.81 15.75
CA PRO A 41 -7.15 23.88 16.12
C PRO A 41 -8.43 23.40 16.83
N ASP A 42 -8.78 22.12 16.68
CA ASP A 42 -9.92 21.48 17.36
C ASP A 42 -9.59 20.99 18.79
N GLY A 43 -8.37 21.27 19.27
CA GLY A 43 -7.88 20.84 20.58
C GLY A 43 -7.28 19.43 20.62
N THR A 44 -7.21 18.73 19.49
CA THR A 44 -6.62 17.38 19.42
C THR A 44 -5.10 17.45 19.52
N ARG A 45 -4.51 16.72 20.46
CA ARG A 45 -3.06 16.62 20.62
C ARG A 45 -2.52 15.46 19.78
N VAL A 46 -1.71 15.74 18.77
CA VAL A 46 -1.02 14.73 17.96
C VAL A 46 0.32 14.41 18.60
N VAL A 47 0.54 13.13 18.94
CA VAL A 47 1.77 12.63 19.58
C VAL A 47 2.43 11.58 18.70
N TYR A 48 3.69 11.82 18.35
CA TYR A 48 4.49 10.93 17.51
C TYR A 48 5.25 9.91 18.37
N ARG A 49 5.00 8.62 18.13
CA ARG A 49 5.66 7.49 18.81
C ARG A 49 6.58 6.74 17.87
N ASP A 50 7.72 6.30 18.40
CA ASP A 50 8.55 5.34 17.69
C ASP A 50 7.89 3.96 17.70
N ARG A 51 7.97 3.25 16.57
CA ARG A 51 7.51 1.87 16.50
C ARG A 51 8.45 1.02 17.34
N ARG A 52 7.91 0.23 18.28
CA ARG A 52 8.70 -0.76 19.00
C ARG A 52 9.32 -1.71 17.95
N PRO A 53 10.64 -1.98 17.99
CA PRO A 53 11.22 -2.97 17.11
C PRO A 53 10.51 -4.30 17.38
N VAL A 54 9.96 -4.89 16.32
CA VAL A 54 9.43 -6.26 16.41
C VAL A 54 10.63 -7.14 16.67
N ALA A 55 10.65 -7.84 17.80
CA ALA A 55 11.72 -8.78 18.11
C ALA A 55 11.85 -9.78 16.95
N GLU A 56 13.06 -9.95 16.44
CA GLU A 56 13.38 -10.95 15.43
C GLU A 56 12.88 -12.31 15.91
N GLY A 57 12.02 -12.97 15.11
CA GLY A 57 11.54 -14.34 15.39
C GLY A 57 10.03 -14.54 15.58
N ALA A 58 9.20 -13.49 15.62
CA ALA A 58 7.76 -13.64 15.86
C ALA A 58 6.96 -14.34 14.73
N PHE A 59 7.58 -14.67 13.60
CA PHE A 59 6.97 -15.40 12.48
C PHE A 59 7.57 -16.79 12.25
N ALA A 60 8.45 -17.27 13.12
CA ALA A 60 9.23 -18.50 12.90
C ALA A 60 8.50 -19.82 13.22
N GLN A 61 7.19 -19.82 13.51
CA GLN A 61 6.46 -21.04 13.86
C GLN A 61 5.21 -21.22 13.00
N THR A 62 5.42 -21.49 11.72
CA THR A 62 4.45 -22.26 10.92
C THR A 62 5.28 -23.10 9.96
N GLU A 63 5.56 -24.33 10.36
CA GLU A 63 6.21 -25.31 9.50
C GLU A 63 5.30 -25.59 8.29
N VAL A 64 5.71 -25.09 7.13
CA VAL A 64 5.21 -25.56 5.84
C VAL A 64 6.24 -26.54 5.32
N ALA A 65 5.84 -27.81 5.16
CA ALA A 65 6.70 -28.87 4.67
C ALA A 65 7.38 -28.49 3.34
N ALA A 66 8.70 -28.72 3.27
CA ALA A 66 9.54 -28.35 2.14
C ALA A 66 9.23 -29.21 0.89
N PRO A 67 9.23 -28.64 -0.33
CA PRO A 67 9.38 -29.43 -1.54
C PRO A 67 10.84 -29.87 -1.68
N THR A 68 11.05 -31.19 -1.73
CA THR A 68 12.29 -31.81 -2.15
C THR A 68 12.46 -31.58 -3.65
N ASP A 69 13.34 -30.66 -4.04
CA ASP A 69 14.31 -30.87 -5.11
C ASP A 69 15.24 -29.66 -5.24
N ALA A 70 16.52 -29.98 -5.43
CA ALA A 70 17.66 -29.10 -5.22
C ALA A 70 17.80 -28.02 -6.31
N GLN A 71 17.34 -26.80 -6.02
CA GLN A 71 17.92 -25.58 -6.60
C GLN A 71 18.02 -24.50 -5.51
N SER A 72 19.23 -24.40 -4.95
CA SER A 72 19.81 -23.24 -4.24
C SER A 72 18.83 -22.20 -3.66
N THR A 73 18.29 -22.51 -2.49
CA THR A 73 17.71 -21.54 -1.55
C THR A 73 18.83 -20.72 -0.91
N GLN A 74 19.14 -19.55 -1.45
CA GLN A 74 19.85 -18.53 -0.68
C GLN A 74 18.86 -17.86 0.27
N HIS A 75 19.09 -18.06 1.57
CA HIS A 75 18.48 -17.29 2.65
C HIS A 75 18.68 -15.79 2.42
N VAL A 76 17.61 -15.01 2.53
CA VAL A 76 17.74 -13.57 2.78
C VAL A 76 17.07 -13.26 4.11
N GLY A 77 17.84 -13.49 5.16
CA GLY A 77 17.70 -12.73 6.40
C GLY A 77 18.22 -11.31 6.20
N ALA A 78 17.82 -10.41 7.09
CA ALA A 78 18.34 -9.05 7.16
C ALA A 78 19.87 -9.07 7.16
N THR A 79 20.46 -8.67 6.05
CA THR A 79 21.88 -8.38 5.94
C THR A 79 22.00 -6.87 5.76
N ASP A 80 22.97 -6.31 6.47
CA ASP A 80 23.65 -5.00 6.42
C ASP A 80 23.79 -4.25 5.07
N GLY A 81 22.87 -4.43 4.12
CA GLY A 81 22.85 -3.71 2.85
C GLY A 81 23.90 -4.18 1.83
N SER A 82 24.61 -5.29 2.08
CA SER A 82 25.64 -5.80 1.16
C SER A 82 25.22 -7.03 0.32
N GLY A 83 23.99 -7.51 0.47
CA GLY A 83 23.40 -8.45 -0.49
C GLY A 83 23.13 -7.77 -1.84
N PRO A 84 23.19 -8.49 -2.98
CA PRO A 84 22.85 -7.90 -4.27
C PRO A 84 21.42 -7.33 -4.19
N ALA A 85 21.28 -6.06 -4.52
CA ALA A 85 19.98 -5.41 -4.58
C ALA A 85 19.06 -6.26 -5.47
N LEU A 86 17.90 -6.65 -4.94
CA LEU A 86 16.94 -7.46 -5.69
C LEU A 86 16.49 -6.67 -6.91
N GLU A 87 16.96 -7.08 -8.08
CA GLU A 87 16.60 -6.46 -9.33
C GLU A 87 15.14 -6.81 -9.68
N LEU A 88 14.29 -5.78 -9.77
CA LEU A 88 12.85 -5.92 -9.96
C LEU A 88 12.45 -6.00 -11.43
N ARG A 89 13.32 -5.52 -12.34
CA ARG A 89 13.15 -5.60 -13.79
C ARG A 89 14.50 -6.03 -14.36
N ILE A 90 14.52 -7.16 -15.05
CA ILE A 90 15.72 -7.70 -15.68
C ILE A 90 15.49 -7.69 -17.19
N GLU A 91 16.41 -7.08 -17.93
CA GLU A 91 16.42 -7.13 -19.39
C GLU A 91 17.47 -8.14 -19.83
N HIS A 92 17.03 -9.19 -20.50
CA HIS A 92 17.89 -10.26 -20.97
C HIS A 92 18.56 -9.89 -22.30
N PRO A 93 19.70 -10.51 -22.66
CA PRO A 93 20.40 -10.23 -23.91
C PRO A 93 19.57 -10.50 -25.18
N ASP A 94 18.55 -11.35 -25.09
CA ASP A 94 17.61 -11.65 -26.18
C ASP A 94 16.49 -10.60 -26.33
N GLY A 95 16.51 -9.55 -25.49
CA GLY A 95 15.51 -8.49 -25.47
C GLY A 95 14.25 -8.85 -24.67
N SER A 96 14.19 -10.04 -24.06
CA SER A 96 13.08 -10.38 -23.16
C SER A 96 13.21 -9.64 -21.83
N ILE A 97 12.06 -9.34 -21.22
CA ILE A 97 11.98 -8.58 -19.97
C ILE A 97 11.37 -9.48 -18.91
N GLU A 98 11.98 -9.55 -17.74
CA GLU A 98 11.43 -10.22 -16.56
C GLU A 98 11.05 -9.17 -15.50
N LEU A 99 9.81 -9.24 -15.02
CA LEU A 99 9.27 -8.37 -13.99
C LEU A 99 9.05 -9.16 -12.70
N ARG A 100 9.62 -8.67 -11.60
CA ARG A 100 9.49 -9.24 -10.26
C ARG A 100 8.84 -8.22 -9.32
N ALA A 101 7.89 -8.69 -8.53
CA ALA A 101 7.26 -7.89 -7.49
C ALA A 101 6.86 -8.76 -6.30
N PHE A 102 7.12 -8.26 -5.10
CA PHE A 102 6.86 -8.92 -3.82
C PHE A 102 6.00 -8.05 -2.88
N SER A 103 5.80 -6.79 -3.24
CA SER A 103 4.95 -5.81 -2.55
C SER A 103 4.01 -5.07 -3.52
N PRO A 104 2.93 -4.45 -3.00
CA PRO A 104 2.03 -3.63 -3.82
C PRO A 104 2.76 -2.47 -4.53
N SER A 105 3.69 -1.81 -3.83
CA SER A 105 4.46 -0.69 -4.36
C SER A 105 5.27 -1.06 -5.60
N GLN A 106 5.82 -2.27 -5.64
CA GLN A 106 6.59 -2.76 -6.79
C GLN A 106 5.69 -3.06 -7.99
N VAL A 107 4.50 -3.63 -7.77
CA VAL A 107 3.51 -3.82 -8.85
C VAL A 107 3.07 -2.47 -9.42
N ILE A 108 2.81 -1.48 -8.55
CA ILE A 108 2.46 -0.12 -8.99
C ILE A 108 3.59 0.50 -9.80
N ALA A 109 4.85 0.37 -9.37
CA ALA A 109 5.99 0.90 -10.10
C ALA A 109 6.12 0.30 -11.51
N HIS A 110 5.93 -1.01 -11.66
CA HIS A 110 5.89 -1.69 -12.96
C HIS A 110 4.73 -1.20 -13.82
N LEU A 111 3.55 -1.00 -13.25
CA LEU A 111 2.39 -0.50 -13.98
C LEU A 111 2.62 0.94 -14.46
N GLN A 112 3.14 1.82 -13.60
CA GLN A 112 3.49 3.19 -13.95
C GLN A 112 4.59 3.24 -15.02
N HIS A 113 5.53 2.31 -15.01
CA HIS A 113 6.54 2.19 -16.08
C HIS A 113 5.88 1.78 -17.40
N ALA A 114 5.07 0.71 -17.40
CA ALA A 114 4.36 0.21 -18.58
C ALA A 114 3.49 1.31 -19.22
N ILE A 115 2.75 2.09 -18.43
CA ILE A 115 1.91 3.18 -18.94
C ILE A 115 2.73 4.36 -19.51
N ARG A 116 3.86 4.69 -18.87
CA ARG A 116 4.74 5.78 -19.35
C ARG A 116 5.33 5.45 -20.72
N ASN A 117 5.79 4.21 -20.88
CA ASN A 117 6.52 3.74 -22.05
C ASN A 117 5.64 3.01 -23.08
N ARG A 118 4.34 2.85 -22.79
CA ARG A 118 3.40 2.00 -23.56
C ARG A 118 3.91 0.56 -23.74
N GLU A 119 4.63 0.06 -22.74
CA GLU A 119 5.22 -1.28 -22.72
C GLU A 119 4.31 -2.23 -21.94
N TYR A 120 3.10 -2.43 -22.44
CA TYR A 120 2.10 -3.28 -21.82
C TYR A 120 2.35 -4.80 -21.91
N PRO A 121 2.98 -5.38 -22.95
CA PRO A 121 3.08 -6.83 -23.09
C PRO A 121 3.76 -7.55 -21.90
N PRO A 122 4.92 -7.10 -21.38
CA PRO A 122 5.55 -7.75 -20.22
C PRO A 122 4.70 -7.64 -18.96
N PHE A 123 4.09 -6.46 -18.74
CA PHE A 123 3.19 -6.24 -17.60
C PHE A 123 1.96 -7.17 -17.70
N TYR A 124 1.32 -7.17 -18.87
CA TYR A 124 0.18 -8.02 -19.16
C TYR A 124 0.56 -9.46 -18.86
N THR A 125 1.67 -9.98 -19.40
CA THR A 125 2.14 -11.38 -19.29
C THR A 125 2.55 -11.82 -17.89
N GLN A 126 3.09 -10.92 -17.07
CA GLN A 126 3.76 -11.34 -15.83
C GLN A 126 3.07 -10.80 -14.58
N MET A 127 2.52 -9.59 -14.63
CA MET A 127 2.03 -8.85 -13.46
C MET A 127 0.53 -8.96 -13.24
N LEU A 128 -0.27 -9.41 -14.21
CA LEU A 128 -1.68 -9.74 -13.95
C LEU A 128 -1.82 -11.09 -13.24
N THR A 129 -2.79 -11.19 -12.32
CA THR A 129 -3.23 -12.49 -11.79
C THR A 129 -3.76 -13.37 -12.92
N LYS A 130 -3.76 -14.69 -12.71
CA LYS A 130 -4.35 -15.64 -13.68
C LYS A 130 -5.79 -15.31 -14.00
N GLU A 131 -6.56 -14.93 -12.98
CA GLU A 131 -7.97 -14.56 -13.05
C GLU A 131 -8.15 -13.27 -13.85
N ALA A 132 -7.41 -12.21 -13.52
CA ALA A 132 -7.47 -10.94 -14.24
C ALA A 132 -7.06 -11.09 -15.71
N ARG A 133 -6.01 -11.88 -15.98
CA ARG A 133 -5.59 -12.20 -17.35
C ARG A 133 -6.71 -12.90 -18.11
N LYS A 134 -7.31 -13.94 -17.52
CA LYS A 134 -8.40 -14.70 -18.14
C LYS A 134 -9.59 -13.79 -18.53
N GLU A 135 -9.90 -12.80 -17.70
CA GLU A 135 -10.94 -11.81 -18.01
C GLU A 135 -10.57 -10.96 -19.24
N TRP A 136 -9.31 -10.57 -19.37
CA TRP A 136 -8.83 -9.84 -20.55
C TRP A 136 -8.74 -10.74 -21.78
N ASP A 137 -8.27 -11.99 -21.65
CA ASP A 137 -8.24 -12.98 -22.74
C ASP A 137 -9.62 -13.13 -23.37
N ALA A 138 -10.68 -13.19 -22.55
CA ALA A 138 -12.06 -13.25 -23.02
C ALA A 138 -12.55 -11.98 -23.75
N ARG A 139 -11.84 -10.85 -23.62
CA ARG A 139 -12.17 -9.54 -24.21
C ARG A 139 -11.26 -9.15 -25.37
N GLY A 140 -10.37 -10.04 -25.82
CA GLY A 140 -9.39 -9.74 -26.87
C GLY A 140 -7.93 -9.72 -26.39
N GLY A 141 -7.67 -10.20 -25.17
CA GLY A 141 -6.33 -10.44 -24.63
C GLY A 141 -5.53 -9.18 -24.38
N GLU A 142 -4.23 -9.28 -24.64
CA GLU A 142 -3.26 -8.21 -24.44
C GLU A 142 -3.62 -6.92 -25.20
N ALA A 143 -4.11 -7.03 -26.43
CA ALA A 143 -4.48 -5.86 -27.24
C ALA A 143 -5.65 -5.08 -26.62
N ALA A 144 -6.65 -5.79 -26.08
CA ALA A 144 -7.77 -5.18 -25.38
C ALA A 144 -7.31 -4.51 -24.07
N PHE A 145 -6.41 -5.16 -23.32
CA PHE A 145 -5.80 -4.57 -22.13
C PHE A 145 -5.02 -3.29 -22.47
N ALA A 146 -4.14 -3.33 -23.47
CA ALA A 146 -3.36 -2.19 -23.91
C ALA A 146 -4.25 -1.02 -24.35
N THR A 147 -5.29 -1.30 -25.13
CA THR A 147 -6.26 -0.29 -25.58
C THR A 147 -6.96 0.37 -24.40
N TRP A 148 -7.47 -0.42 -23.45
CA TRP A 148 -8.10 0.11 -22.24
C TRP A 148 -7.11 0.93 -21.39
N MET A 149 -5.88 0.47 -21.23
CA MET A 149 -4.84 1.20 -20.48
C MET A 149 -4.52 2.54 -21.14
N ASP A 150 -4.48 2.62 -22.47
CA ASP A 150 -4.27 3.88 -23.20
C ASP A 150 -5.47 4.83 -23.09
N GLU A 151 -6.70 4.31 -23.19
CA GLU A 151 -7.93 5.10 -22.99
C GLU A 151 -8.04 5.65 -21.56
N GLN A 152 -7.59 4.86 -20.57
CA GLN A 152 -7.65 5.23 -19.15
C GLN A 152 -6.35 5.83 -18.62
N ARG A 153 -5.35 6.05 -19.49
CA ARG A 153 -3.96 6.35 -19.11
C ARG A 153 -3.83 7.44 -18.06
N ASN A 154 -4.47 8.59 -18.29
CA ASN A 154 -4.35 9.74 -17.39
C ASN A 154 -4.99 9.45 -16.03
N ALA A 155 -6.19 8.87 -16.04
CA ALA A 155 -6.93 8.53 -14.82
C ALA A 155 -6.21 7.46 -13.99
N VAL A 156 -5.67 6.42 -14.65
CA VAL A 156 -4.89 5.38 -13.97
C VAL A 156 -3.60 5.98 -13.41
N MET A 157 -2.84 6.75 -14.19
CA MET A 157 -1.59 7.35 -13.70
C MET A 157 -1.80 8.30 -12.53
N GLU A 158 -2.83 9.13 -12.58
CA GLU A 158 -3.18 10.05 -11.50
C GLU A 158 -3.50 9.29 -10.21
N PHE A 159 -4.35 8.27 -10.30
CA PHE A 159 -4.69 7.39 -9.19
C PHE A 159 -3.45 6.64 -8.64
N LEU A 160 -2.60 6.08 -9.50
CA LEU A 160 -1.39 5.37 -9.09
C LEU A 160 -0.38 6.30 -8.42
N ASN A 161 -0.21 7.53 -8.93
CA ASN A 161 0.65 8.53 -8.29
C ASN A 161 0.14 8.86 -6.89
N ARG A 162 -1.15 9.17 -6.75
CA ARG A 162 -1.75 9.44 -5.43
C ARG A 162 -1.60 8.24 -4.49
N THR A 163 -1.86 7.03 -4.98
CA THR A 163 -1.76 5.81 -4.18
C THR A 163 -0.31 5.53 -3.76
N SER A 164 0.67 5.72 -4.65
CA SER A 164 2.11 5.56 -4.36
C SER A 164 2.59 6.46 -3.24
N TYR A 165 2.23 7.75 -3.27
CA TYR A 165 2.55 8.68 -2.19
C TYR A 165 1.70 8.42 -0.93
N GLY A 166 0.42 8.12 -1.14
CA GLY A 166 -0.56 7.95 -0.08
C GLY A 166 -0.35 6.71 0.78
N MET A 167 0.35 5.68 0.28
CA MET A 167 0.76 4.51 1.07
C MET A 167 1.63 4.87 2.28
N PHE A 168 2.32 6.00 2.23
CA PHE A 168 3.17 6.50 3.33
C PHE A 168 2.51 7.62 4.12
N SER A 169 1.26 7.98 3.79
CA SER A 169 0.47 9.00 4.45
C SER A 169 -0.90 8.45 4.89
N SER A 170 -1.79 9.32 5.36
CA SER A 170 -3.16 8.97 5.71
C SER A 170 -4.10 8.88 4.51
N ASP A 171 -3.63 9.07 3.28
CA ASP A 171 -4.49 9.16 2.08
C ASP A 171 -4.96 7.78 1.58
N VAL A 172 -4.26 6.71 1.94
CA VAL A 172 -4.55 5.33 1.50
C VAL A 172 -4.77 4.40 2.69
N ILE A 173 -5.89 3.69 2.66
CA ILE A 173 -6.23 2.63 3.58
C ILE A 173 -5.76 1.30 2.97
N THR A 174 -4.86 0.62 3.66
CA THR A 174 -4.45 -0.76 3.30
C THR A 174 -5.35 -1.76 4.01
N ARG A 175 -5.96 -2.69 3.28
CA ARG A 175 -6.82 -3.73 3.84
C ARG A 175 -6.45 -5.11 3.30
N ALA A 176 -6.36 -6.10 4.18
CA ALA A 176 -6.36 -7.49 3.75
C ALA A 176 -7.81 -7.90 3.44
N THR A 177 -8.12 -8.17 2.18
CA THR A 177 -9.48 -8.54 1.72
C THR A 177 -9.65 -10.05 1.56
N GLY A 178 -8.58 -10.82 1.77
CA GLY A 178 -8.59 -12.27 1.79
C GLY A 178 -7.23 -12.84 2.24
N PRO A 179 -7.07 -14.18 2.28
CA PRO A 179 -5.85 -14.82 2.77
C PRO A 179 -4.57 -14.42 2.01
N ARG A 180 -4.72 -14.01 0.75
CA ARG A 180 -3.61 -13.62 -0.13
C ARG A 180 -3.87 -12.31 -0.87
N THR A 181 -4.92 -11.58 -0.49
CA THR A 181 -5.39 -10.41 -1.23
C THR A 181 -5.22 -9.16 -0.39
N ILE A 182 -4.63 -8.13 -1.00
CA ILE A 182 -4.45 -6.81 -0.39
C ILE A 182 -5.15 -5.81 -1.28
N GLU A 183 -5.96 -4.95 -0.67
CA GLU A 183 -6.57 -3.80 -1.31
C GLU A 183 -5.91 -2.54 -0.76
N LEU A 184 -5.53 -1.64 -1.65
CA LEU A 184 -5.20 -0.26 -1.31
C LEU A 184 -6.35 0.61 -1.80
N LYS A 185 -6.98 1.34 -0.88
CA LYS A 185 -8.14 2.18 -1.18
C LYS A 185 -7.91 3.62 -0.71
N LEU A 186 -8.26 4.60 -1.54
CA LEU A 186 -8.24 6.01 -1.14
C LEU A 186 -9.21 6.27 0.02
N THR A 187 -8.84 7.15 0.94
CA THR A 187 -9.72 7.56 2.03
C THR A 187 -10.99 8.25 1.52
N PRO A 188 -12.09 8.23 2.31
CA PRO A 188 -13.34 8.85 1.91
C PRO A 188 -13.25 10.33 1.52
N GLN A 189 -12.26 11.06 2.04
CA GLN A 189 -12.05 12.47 1.72
C GLN A 189 -11.62 12.70 0.27
N LEU A 190 -11.04 11.67 -0.36
CA LEU A 190 -10.58 11.69 -1.75
C LEU A 190 -11.59 11.04 -2.71
N HIS A 191 -12.71 10.51 -2.22
CA HIS A 191 -13.73 9.88 -3.09
C HIS A 191 -14.33 10.91 -4.05
N GLY A 192 -14.58 10.48 -5.28
CA GLY A 192 -15.06 11.33 -6.37
C GLY A 192 -14.03 12.31 -6.96
N GLN A 193 -12.83 12.44 -6.38
CA GLN A 193 -11.74 13.24 -6.99
C GLN A 193 -10.99 12.44 -8.06
N PHE A 194 -11.02 11.11 -7.98
CA PHE A 194 -10.32 10.20 -8.89
C PHE A 194 -11.34 9.25 -9.52
N LYS A 195 -11.07 8.85 -10.77
CA LYS A 195 -11.91 7.87 -11.48
C LYS A 195 -11.80 6.46 -10.88
N PHE A 196 -10.62 6.13 -10.35
CA PHE A 196 -10.35 4.90 -9.62
C PHE A 196 -10.11 5.25 -8.15
N GLU A 197 -10.61 4.42 -7.25
CA GLU A 197 -10.54 4.63 -5.81
C GLU A 197 -9.84 3.48 -5.10
N ALA A 198 -9.71 2.31 -5.74
CA ALA A 198 -9.04 1.17 -5.16
C ALA A 198 -8.23 0.36 -6.18
N ILE A 199 -7.19 -0.31 -5.68
CA ILE A 199 -6.39 -1.26 -6.42
C ILE A 199 -6.19 -2.51 -5.57
N GLU A 200 -6.41 -3.65 -6.21
CA GLU A 200 -6.29 -4.95 -5.57
C GLU A 200 -5.10 -5.72 -6.10
N PHE A 201 -4.43 -6.40 -5.17
CA PHE A 201 -3.29 -7.25 -5.42
C PHE A 201 -3.55 -8.63 -4.83
N GLU A 202 -2.95 -9.63 -5.47
CA GLU A 202 -3.00 -10.99 -4.98
C GLU A 202 -1.59 -11.59 -4.96
N ARG A 203 -1.26 -12.29 -3.88
CA ARG A 203 -0.03 -13.07 -3.78
C ARG A 203 -0.23 -14.42 -4.46
N GLN A 204 0.48 -14.63 -5.56
CA GLN A 204 0.56 -15.90 -6.28
C GLN A 204 1.97 -16.50 -6.15
N GLN A 205 2.17 -17.72 -6.63
CA GLN A 205 3.50 -18.34 -6.59
C GLN A 205 4.52 -17.44 -7.29
N GLY A 206 5.61 -17.10 -6.59
CA GLY A 206 6.68 -16.26 -7.11
C GLY A 206 6.51 -14.75 -6.93
N GLY A 207 5.37 -14.24 -6.42
CA GLY A 207 5.26 -12.80 -6.18
C GLY A 207 3.86 -12.26 -5.94
N MET A 208 3.77 -10.93 -5.95
CA MET A 208 2.54 -10.17 -5.89
C MET A 208 2.13 -9.72 -7.29
N LYS A 209 0.84 -9.81 -7.59
CA LYS A 209 0.28 -9.51 -8.92
C LYS A 209 -0.92 -8.59 -8.81
N LEU A 210 -1.18 -7.83 -9.86
CA LEU A 210 -2.36 -6.99 -10.01
C LEU A 210 -3.59 -7.85 -10.27
N ARG A 211 -4.60 -7.70 -9.42
CA ARG A 211 -5.91 -8.32 -9.58
C ARG A 211 -6.89 -7.40 -10.28
N GLY A 212 -6.87 -6.10 -9.97
CA GLY A 212 -7.75 -5.15 -10.65
C GLY A 212 -7.67 -3.73 -10.10
N LEU A 213 -8.29 -2.82 -10.84
CA LEU A 213 -8.53 -1.42 -10.50
C LEU A 213 -10.04 -1.24 -10.34
N ARG A 214 -10.47 -0.47 -9.33
CA ARG A 214 -11.87 -0.17 -9.05
C ARG A 214 -12.10 1.31 -8.83
#